data_AF-A0AA89LSA1-F1
#
_entry.id   AF-A0AA89LSA1-F1
#
_cell.length_a   1.000
_cell.length_b   1.000
_cell.length_c   1.000
_cell.angle_alpha   90.00
_cell.angle_beta   90.00
_cell.angle_gamma   90.00
#
_symmetry.space_group_name_H-M   'P 1'
#
loop_
_entity.id
_entity.type
_entity.pdbx_description
1 polymer ?
#
loop_
_entity_poly.entity_id
_entity_poly.type
_entity_poly.pdbx_seq_one_letter_code
_entity_poly.pdbx_strand_id
1 'polypeptide(L)'
;MLRTSGVGFAADDSRLASWPGRGVTADDLRAAIATGRKRREREGSGQPLNVGFLDTILGDLLAARAATSAAATRTVGDWWRSWTGIVEHGGTLGVEQGRDEPPFDFKLRVFDAAGDGPWWDDHNRAFRNTAGPVAAGALMGEGR
;
A
#
# COMPACT_ATOMS: atom_id res chain seq x y z
N MET A 1 -21.03 38.21 0.79
CA MET A 1 -20.44 37.75 -0.49
C MET A 1 -18.95 37.53 -0.31
N LEU A 2 -18.49 36.28 -0.16
CA LEU A 2 -17.06 35.95 -0.02
C LEU A 2 -16.37 35.99 -1.39
N ARG A 3 -15.65 37.09 -1.67
CA ARG A 3 -14.88 37.31 -2.91
C ARG A 3 -13.35 37.27 -2.73
N THR A 4 -12.84 36.71 -1.62
CA THR A 4 -11.41 36.85 -1.23
C THR A 4 -10.56 35.58 -1.37
N SER A 5 -11.07 34.48 -1.93
CA SER A 5 -10.30 33.22 -1.98
C SER A 5 -9.78 32.81 -3.36
N GLY A 6 -10.01 33.60 -4.43
CA GLY A 6 -9.39 33.33 -5.75
C GLY A 6 -9.82 32.01 -6.39
N VAL A 7 -10.99 31.47 -6.01
CA VAL A 7 -11.58 30.30 -6.65
C VAL A 7 -12.88 30.75 -7.31
N GLY A 8 -12.91 30.69 -8.64
CA GLY A 8 -14.14 30.86 -9.40
C GLY A 8 -14.89 29.53 -9.42
N PHE A 9 -15.66 29.26 -8.38
CA PHE A 9 -16.61 28.14 -8.39
C PHE A 9 -17.92 28.61 -9.01
N ALA A 10 -18.30 28.05 -10.15
CA ALA A 10 -19.71 27.95 -10.47
C ALA A 10 -20.25 26.85 -9.54
N ALA A 11 -21.01 27.24 -8.51
CA ALA A 11 -21.54 26.32 -7.50
C ALA A 11 -22.48 25.23 -8.09
N ASP A 12 -22.88 25.39 -9.36
CA ASP A 12 -23.80 24.53 -10.11
C ASP A 12 -23.09 23.55 -11.08
N ASP A 13 -21.77 23.39 -10.95
CA ASP A 13 -21.03 22.47 -11.82
C ASP A 13 -21.37 21.01 -11.46
N SER A 14 -21.99 20.28 -12.39
CA SER A 14 -22.40 18.88 -12.23
C SER A 14 -21.25 17.95 -11.81
N ARG A 15 -20.00 18.36 -12.05
CA ARG A 15 -18.81 17.64 -11.56
C ARG A 15 -18.72 17.65 -10.05
N LEU A 16 -19.05 18.77 -9.39
CA LEU A 16 -19.05 18.87 -7.92
C LEU A 16 -20.03 17.88 -7.29
N ALA A 17 -21.22 17.73 -7.88
CA ALA A 17 -22.23 16.78 -7.44
C ALA A 17 -21.77 15.32 -7.58
N SER A 18 -20.88 15.03 -8.54
CA SER A 18 -20.37 13.68 -8.77
C SER A 18 -19.22 13.27 -7.83
N TRP A 19 -18.53 14.23 -7.20
CA TRP A 19 -17.33 13.97 -6.40
C TRP A 19 -17.57 13.08 -5.17
N PRO A 20 -18.64 13.27 -4.37
CA PRO A 20 -18.95 12.35 -3.27
C PRO A 20 -19.16 10.91 -3.74
N GLY A 21 -19.85 10.72 -4.88
CA GLY A 21 -20.07 9.39 -5.48
C GLY A 21 -18.79 8.71 -5.97
N ARG A 22 -17.71 9.47 -6.18
CA ARG A 22 -16.37 8.97 -6.54
C ARG A 22 -15.48 8.72 -5.32
N GLY A 23 -15.96 8.98 -4.11
CA GLY A 23 -15.17 8.83 -2.88
C GLY A 23 -14.10 9.91 -2.73
N VAL A 24 -14.33 11.11 -3.26
CA VAL A 24 -13.49 12.29 -3.01
C VAL A 24 -13.71 12.77 -1.57
N THR A 25 -12.63 12.91 -0.83
CA THR A 25 -12.65 13.41 0.56
C THR A 25 -12.28 14.88 0.64
N ALA A 26 -12.50 15.50 1.80
CA ALA A 26 -12.05 16.86 2.07
C ALA A 26 -10.52 16.99 2.01
N ASP A 27 -9.78 15.92 2.31
CA ASP A 27 -8.32 15.89 2.20
C ASP A 27 -7.86 15.91 0.74
N ASP A 28 -8.49 15.07 -0.10
CA ASP A 28 -8.25 15.04 -1.54
C ASP A 28 -8.48 16.42 -2.18
N LEU A 29 -9.50 17.16 -1.73
CA LEU A 29 -9.76 18.53 -2.19
C LEU A 29 -8.67 19.52 -1.77
N ARG A 30 -8.16 19.45 -0.53
CA ARG A 30 -7.06 20.30 -0.08
C ARG A 30 -5.78 20.00 -0.86
N ALA A 31 -5.48 18.71 -1.06
CA ALA A 31 -4.35 18.26 -1.85
C ALA A 31 -4.46 18.74 -3.30
N ALA A 32 -5.64 18.62 -3.92
CA ALA A 32 -5.88 19.08 -5.29
C ALA A 32 -5.69 20.59 -5.44
N ILE A 33 -6.16 21.39 -4.49
CA ILE A 33 -5.95 22.85 -4.49
C ILE A 33 -4.47 23.20 -4.36
N ALA A 34 -3.75 22.55 -3.44
CA ALA A 34 -2.31 22.79 -3.24
C ALA A 34 -1.50 22.44 -4.49
N THR A 35 -1.78 21.27 -5.10
CA THR A 35 -1.17 20.82 -6.35
C THR A 35 -1.50 21.76 -7.50
N GLY A 36 -2.76 22.20 -7.62
CA GLY A 36 -3.19 23.13 -8.64
C GLY A 36 -2.47 24.48 -8.56
N ARG A 37 -2.28 25.03 -7.35
CA ARG A 37 -1.54 26.28 -7.13
C ARG A 37 -0.08 26.16 -7.57
N LYS A 38 0.63 25.13 -7.08
CA LYS A 38 2.03 24.87 -7.47
C LYS A 38 2.19 24.74 -8.98
N ARG A 39 1.25 24.08 -9.64
CA ARG A 39 1.28 23.91 -11.09
C ARG A 39 1.10 25.24 -11.83
N ARG A 40 0.17 26.09 -11.38
CA ARG A 40 -0.02 27.44 -11.94
C ARG A 40 1.20 28.34 -11.72
N GLU A 41 1.81 28.27 -10.55
CA GLU A 41 3.07 28.98 -10.24
C GLU A 41 4.19 28.54 -11.20
N ARG A 42 4.35 27.22 -11.39
CA ARG A 42 5.33 26.66 -12.34
C ARG A 42 5.06 27.04 -13.79
N GLU A 43 3.79 27.10 -14.18
CA GLU A 43 3.35 27.47 -15.53
C GLU A 43 3.32 29.00 -15.75
N GLY A 44 3.65 29.80 -14.72
CA GLY A 44 3.56 31.26 -14.77
C GLY A 44 2.14 31.78 -15.04
N SER A 45 1.12 30.98 -14.71
CA SER A 45 -0.26 31.22 -15.13
C SER A 45 -1.06 31.87 -14.01
N GLY A 46 -1.50 33.12 -14.22
CA GLY A 46 -2.38 33.84 -13.29
C GLY A 46 -3.86 33.44 -13.34
N GLN A 47 -4.20 32.39 -14.09
CA GLN A 47 -5.59 31.93 -14.19
C GLN A 47 -6.06 31.31 -12.87
N PRO A 48 -7.32 31.55 -12.46
CA PRO A 48 -7.88 30.91 -11.28
C PRO A 48 -7.99 29.39 -11.46
N LEU A 49 -7.93 28.66 -10.35
CA LEU A 49 -8.21 27.23 -10.36
C LEU A 49 -9.70 27.03 -10.64
N ASN A 50 -10.00 26.42 -11.78
CA ASN A 50 -11.36 26.09 -12.19
C ASN A 50 -11.70 24.63 -11.83
N VAL A 51 -13.00 24.33 -11.76
CA VAL A 51 -13.52 23.01 -11.37
C VAL A 51 -13.01 21.89 -12.28
N GLY A 52 -12.94 22.10 -13.60
CA GLY A 52 -12.43 21.08 -14.53
C GLY A 52 -10.95 20.74 -14.33
N PHE A 53 -10.14 21.71 -13.94
CA PHE A 53 -8.74 21.49 -13.60
C PHE A 53 -8.59 20.74 -12.27
N LEU A 54 -9.37 21.11 -11.25
CA LEU A 54 -9.41 20.37 -9.98
C LEU A 54 -9.92 18.94 -10.17
N ASP A 55 -10.94 18.73 -11.00
CA ASP A 55 -11.49 17.41 -11.35
C ASP A 55 -10.43 16.50 -12.00
N THR A 56 -9.55 17.07 -12.82
CA THR A 56 -8.41 16.34 -13.43
C THR A 56 -7.40 15.92 -12.35
N ILE A 57 -7.02 16.82 -11.45
CA ILE A 57 -6.08 16.53 -10.37
C ILE A 57 -6.67 15.50 -9.39
N LEU A 58 -7.96 15.60 -9.08
CA LEU A 58 -8.67 14.64 -8.25
C LEU A 58 -8.68 13.25 -8.89
N GLY A 59 -8.87 13.14 -10.20
CA GLY A 59 -8.76 11.87 -10.92
C GLY A 59 -7.40 11.20 -10.73
N ASP A 60 -6.32 11.97 -10.84
CA ASP A 60 -4.95 11.48 -10.63
C ASP A 60 -4.70 11.03 -9.19
N LEU A 61 -5.14 11.81 -8.20
CA LEU A 61 -5.04 11.46 -6.78
C LEU A 61 -5.80 10.16 -6.44
N LEU A 62 -7.02 10.00 -6.95
CA LEU A 62 -7.82 8.79 -6.74
C LEU A 62 -7.16 7.57 -7.39
N ALA A 63 -6.61 7.72 -8.60
CA ALA A 63 -5.89 6.65 -9.28
C ALA A 63 -4.62 6.24 -8.52
N ALA A 64 -3.84 7.20 -8.02
CA ALA A 64 -2.66 6.95 -7.19
C ALA A 64 -3.03 6.18 -5.91
N ARG A 65 -4.08 6.60 -5.20
CA ARG A 65 -4.58 5.90 -4.01
C ARG A 65 -5.00 4.46 -4.30
N ALA A 66 -5.71 4.25 -5.40
CA ALA A 66 -6.13 2.91 -5.83
C ALA A 66 -4.91 2.03 -6.17
N ALA A 67 -3.90 2.59 -6.84
CA ALA A 67 -2.65 1.89 -7.16
C ALA A 67 -1.87 1.51 -5.89
N THR A 68 -1.75 2.42 -4.91
CA THR A 68 -1.14 2.12 -3.61
C THR A 68 -1.90 1.03 -2.87
N SER A 69 -3.23 1.08 -2.86
CA SER A 69 -4.06 0.06 -2.22
C SER A 69 -3.90 -1.31 -2.89
N ALA A 70 -3.88 -1.36 -4.23
CA ALA A 70 -3.64 -2.58 -4.98
C ALA A 70 -2.22 -3.14 -4.78
N ALA A 71 -1.21 -2.28 -4.65
CA ALA A 71 0.15 -2.68 -4.30
C ALA A 71 0.19 -3.28 -2.88
N ALA A 72 -0.44 -2.63 -1.90
CA ALA A 72 -0.55 -3.16 -0.54
C ALA A 72 -1.25 -4.52 -0.50
N THR A 73 -2.34 -4.71 -1.26
CA THR A 73 -3.02 -6.01 -1.37
C THR A 73 -2.13 -7.08 -2.00
N ARG A 74 -1.30 -6.75 -3.01
CA ARG A 74 -0.30 -7.69 -3.56
C ARG A 74 0.78 -8.04 -2.57
N THR A 75 1.25 -7.07 -1.78
CA THR A 75 2.18 -7.35 -0.68
C THR A 75 1.53 -8.34 0.30
N VAL A 76 0.27 -8.13 0.71
CA VAL A 76 -0.43 -9.06 1.63
C VAL A 76 -0.60 -10.46 1.03
N GLY A 77 -0.73 -10.60 -0.30
CA GLY A 77 -0.90 -11.89 -0.97
C GLY A 77 0.36 -12.76 -1.05
N ASP A 78 1.57 -12.18 -0.98
CA ASP A 78 2.86 -12.89 -1.14
C ASP A 78 3.97 -12.29 -0.25
N TRP A 79 3.62 -11.68 0.88
CA TRP A 79 4.53 -10.87 1.71
C TRP A 79 5.79 -11.66 2.10
N TRP A 80 5.65 -12.97 2.29
CA TRP A 80 6.71 -13.89 2.70
C TRP A 80 7.79 -14.12 1.63
N ARG A 81 7.56 -13.72 0.37
CA ARG A 81 8.50 -13.93 -0.75
C ARG A 81 9.56 -12.84 -0.92
N SER A 82 9.43 -11.72 -0.22
CA SER A 82 10.37 -10.61 -0.33
C SER A 82 10.69 -10.00 1.03
N TRP A 83 11.91 -9.50 1.19
CA TRP A 83 12.32 -8.83 2.43
C TRP A 83 11.43 -7.62 2.74
N THR A 84 11.14 -6.79 1.74
CA THR A 84 10.23 -5.64 1.88
C THR A 84 8.85 -6.07 2.35
N GLY A 85 8.28 -7.14 1.77
CA GLY A 85 6.99 -7.66 2.20
C GLY A 85 6.99 -8.18 3.64
N ILE A 86 8.09 -8.81 4.08
CA ILE A 86 8.27 -9.25 5.48
C ILE A 86 8.32 -8.06 6.43
N VAL A 87 9.04 -6.98 6.10
CA VAL A 87 9.10 -5.76 6.91
C VAL A 87 7.74 -5.07 6.98
N GLU A 88 7.06 -4.90 5.84
CA GLU A 88 5.73 -4.28 5.77
C GLU A 88 4.70 -5.10 6.56
N HIS A 89 4.69 -6.42 6.40
CA HIS A 89 3.79 -7.30 7.15
C HIS A 89 4.11 -7.30 8.65
N GLY A 90 5.40 -7.31 9.04
CA GLY A 90 5.83 -7.13 10.42
C GLY A 90 5.26 -5.86 11.04
N GLY A 91 5.31 -4.74 10.32
CA GLY A 91 4.68 -3.48 10.75
C GLY A 91 3.18 -3.61 10.99
N THR A 92 2.45 -4.36 10.16
CA THR A 92 1.00 -4.60 10.40
C THR A 92 0.71 -5.44 11.64
N LEU A 93 1.66 -6.28 12.06
CA LEU A 93 1.58 -7.12 13.25
C LEU A 93 2.16 -6.44 14.51
N GLY A 94 2.67 -5.21 14.39
CA GLY A 94 3.37 -4.51 15.48
C GLY A 94 4.76 -5.08 15.78
N VAL A 95 5.35 -5.80 14.83
CA VAL A 95 6.69 -6.38 14.91
C VAL A 95 7.64 -5.50 14.09
N GLU A 96 8.47 -4.71 14.75
CA GLU A 96 9.51 -3.88 14.13
C GLU A 96 10.90 -4.52 14.30
N GLN A 97 11.79 -4.30 13.33
CA GLN A 97 13.17 -4.78 13.41
C GLN A 97 13.94 -3.96 14.44
N GLY A 98 14.55 -4.64 15.40
CA GLY A 98 15.43 -4.00 16.38
C GLY A 98 16.69 -3.42 15.73
N ARG A 99 17.25 -2.34 16.30
CA ARG A 99 18.43 -1.64 15.77
C ARG A 99 19.65 -2.54 15.54
N ASP A 100 19.82 -3.54 16.39
CA ASP A 100 20.91 -4.51 16.36
C ASP A 100 20.40 -5.94 16.09
N GLU A 101 19.14 -6.07 15.65
CA GLU A 101 18.53 -7.37 15.38
C GLU A 101 18.97 -7.91 14.02
N PRO A 102 19.52 -9.13 13.96
CA PRO A 102 19.83 -9.78 12.70
C PRO A 102 18.58 -9.93 11.84
N PRO A 103 18.67 -9.68 10.51
CA PRO A 103 17.52 -9.80 9.61
C PRO A 103 16.79 -11.16 9.69
N PHE A 104 17.52 -12.23 9.98
CA PHE A 104 16.97 -13.57 10.10
C PHE A 104 16.06 -13.73 11.34
N ASP A 105 16.46 -13.18 12.48
CA ASP A 105 15.68 -13.23 13.71
C ASP A 105 14.39 -12.40 13.58
N PHE A 106 14.47 -11.22 12.96
CA PHE A 106 13.31 -10.41 12.63
C PHE A 106 12.31 -11.19 11.76
N LYS A 107 12.80 -11.83 10.69
CA LYS A 107 11.96 -12.66 9.82
C LYS A 107 11.25 -13.75 10.64
N LEU A 108 11.95 -14.46 11.52
CA LEU A 108 11.34 -15.52 12.32
C LEU A 108 10.22 -14.99 13.22
N ARG A 109 10.41 -13.84 13.87
CA ARG A 109 9.36 -13.21 14.69
C ARG A 109 8.14 -12.81 13.87
N VAL A 110 8.33 -12.28 12.66
CA VAL A 110 7.22 -11.93 11.77
C VAL A 110 6.45 -13.19 11.35
N PHE A 111 7.14 -14.28 11.05
CA PHE A 111 6.50 -15.55 10.68
C PHE A 111 5.76 -16.20 11.86
N ASP A 112 6.34 -16.16 13.06
CA ASP A 112 5.71 -16.64 14.29
C ASP A 112 4.44 -15.83 14.63
N ALA A 113 4.53 -14.49 14.55
CA ALA A 113 3.41 -13.59 14.78
C ALA A 113 2.31 -13.72 13.72
N ALA A 114 2.66 -14.06 12.48
CA ALA A 114 1.71 -14.27 11.38
C ALA A 114 0.96 -15.63 11.50
N GLY A 115 1.49 -16.59 12.25
CA GLY A 115 0.88 -17.90 12.47
C GLY A 115 0.95 -18.85 11.27
N ASP A 116 -0.07 -19.70 11.11
CA ASP A 116 -0.15 -20.65 9.98
C ASP A 116 -0.57 -19.96 8.68
N GLY A 117 0.12 -20.28 7.58
CA GLY A 117 -0.21 -19.76 6.27
C GLY A 117 0.50 -20.46 5.12
N PRO A 118 0.16 -20.12 3.86
CA PRO A 118 0.67 -20.80 2.67
C PRO A 118 2.21 -20.76 2.52
N TRP A 119 2.89 -19.88 3.25
CA TRP A 119 4.35 -19.81 3.32
C TRP A 119 5.00 -20.99 4.07
N TRP A 120 4.24 -21.69 4.94
CA TRP A 120 4.68 -22.90 5.62
C TRP A 120 4.83 -24.06 4.63
N ASP A 121 3.89 -24.21 3.70
CA ASP A 121 3.96 -25.20 2.62
C ASP A 121 5.10 -24.91 1.62
N ASP A 122 5.38 -23.65 1.32
CA ASP A 122 6.46 -23.26 0.39
C ASP A 122 7.86 -23.57 0.96
N HIS A 123 8.09 -23.29 2.25
CA HIS A 123 9.34 -23.67 2.93
C HIS A 123 9.50 -25.19 3.05
N ASN A 124 8.43 -25.91 3.41
CA ASN A 124 8.45 -27.37 3.47
C ASN A 124 8.64 -28.01 2.09
N ARG A 125 8.07 -27.43 1.03
CA ARG A 125 8.24 -27.91 -0.34
C ARG A 125 9.67 -27.75 -0.82
N ALA A 126 10.32 -26.61 -0.56
CA ALA A 126 11.72 -26.40 -0.91
C ALA A 126 12.63 -27.43 -0.22
N PHE A 127 12.38 -27.74 1.05
CA PHE A 127 13.09 -28.76 1.82
C PHE A 127 12.82 -30.18 1.29
N ARG A 128 11.56 -30.51 1.00
CA ARG A 128 11.14 -31.81 0.40
C ARG A 128 11.64 -32.02 -1.02
N ASN A 129 11.95 -30.96 -1.77
CA ASN A 129 12.51 -31.06 -3.14
C ASN A 129 14.04 -31.11 -3.16
N THR A 130 14.73 -30.58 -2.13
CA THR A 130 16.21 -30.64 -2.05
C THR A 130 16.71 -31.92 -1.42
N ALA A 131 15.95 -32.52 -0.51
CA ALA A 131 16.13 -33.90 -0.14
C ALA A 131 15.45 -34.78 -1.20
N GLY A 132 16.22 -35.50 -2.02
CA GLY A 132 15.69 -36.62 -2.81
C GLY A 132 14.91 -37.61 -1.92
N PRO A 133 14.16 -38.57 -2.51
CA PRO A 133 13.21 -39.40 -1.78
C PRO A 133 13.88 -40.08 -0.58
N VAL A 134 13.64 -39.55 0.62
CA VAL A 134 13.99 -40.25 1.84
C VAL A 134 12.96 -41.35 1.99
N ALA A 135 13.39 -42.59 1.75
CA ALA A 135 12.56 -43.76 1.98
C ALA A 135 11.98 -43.69 3.39
N ALA A 136 10.68 -43.90 3.52
CA ALA A 136 9.90 -43.83 4.76
C ALA A 136 10.27 -44.93 5.81
N GLY A 137 11.50 -45.45 5.79
CA GLY A 137 11.97 -46.57 6.60
C GLY A 137 13.10 -46.26 7.59
N ALA A 138 13.52 -45.02 7.80
CA ALA A 138 14.68 -44.68 8.63
C ALA A 138 14.36 -43.95 9.95
N LEU A 139 13.15 -44.08 10.48
CA LEU A 139 12.76 -43.51 11.80
C LEU A 139 12.07 -44.53 12.72
N MET A 140 12.44 -45.81 12.66
CA MET A 140 12.15 -46.77 13.72
C MET A 140 13.33 -47.73 13.93
N GLY A 141 13.87 -47.72 15.14
CA GLY A 141 15.10 -48.39 15.58
C GLY A 141 15.97 -47.33 16.25
N GLU A 142 16.16 -47.26 17.56
CA GLU A 142 16.06 -48.29 18.59
C GLU A 142 15.83 -47.58 19.94
N GLY A 143 14.95 -48.12 20.76
CA GLY A 143 14.57 -47.55 22.04
C GLY A 143 14.25 -48.63 23.08
N ARG A 144 15.31 -49.37 23.43
CA ARG A 144 15.49 -50.30 24.57
C ARG A 144 15.33 -51.78 24.28
#